data_AF-A0A373BMI8-F1
#
_entry.id   AF-A0A373BMI8-F1
#
_cell.length_a   1.000
_cell.length_b   1.000
_cell.length_c   1.000
_cell.angle_alpha   90.00
_cell.angle_beta   90.00
_cell.angle_gamma   90.00
#
_symmetry.space_group_name_H-M   'P 1'
#
loop_
_entity.id
_entity.type
_entity.pdbx_description
1 polymer ?
#
loop_
_entity_poly.entity_id
_entity_poly.type
_entity_poly.pdbx_seq_one_letter_code
_entity_poly.pdbx_strand_id
1 'polypeptide(L)'
;MARRVLTGEKLEKELERLSLMREFERQYEDCAFICGIDEAGRGPLAGPVAAGAAILPKDCQILYLNDSKKLSESRREELFLEIKEKAIAWSVGIVGPERIDEINILQATYEAMRQAISKLDPVPQVLLNDAVTIPGVAIPQVPIIKGDAKSVSIAAASILAKVTRDHMMEEYDKDYPEYGFAKHKGYGTPAHITALKEFGPTPIHRRTFITKFV
;
A
#
# COMPACT_ATOMS: atom_id res chain seq x y z
N MET A 1 1.82 20.86 -9.20
CA MET A 1 0.49 21.41 -8.84
C MET A 1 0.62 22.12 -7.51
N ALA A 2 -0.02 23.28 -7.33
CA ALA A 2 0.05 24.00 -6.06
C ALA A 2 -0.58 23.15 -4.95
N ARG A 3 0.18 22.87 -3.87
CA ARG A 3 -0.36 22.35 -2.61
C ARG A 3 -1.59 23.17 -2.30
N ARG A 4 -2.79 22.57 -2.29
CA ARG A 4 -3.97 23.26 -1.77
C ARG A 4 -3.70 23.47 -0.29
N VAL A 5 -3.26 24.67 0.07
CA VAL A 5 -3.06 25.05 1.46
C VAL A 5 -4.45 25.17 2.07
N LEU A 6 -4.78 24.28 3.01
CA LEU A 6 -5.97 24.47 3.84
C LEU A 6 -5.72 25.67 4.75
N THR A 7 -6.72 26.53 4.87
CA THR A 7 -6.70 27.69 5.77
C THR A 7 -8.01 27.79 6.53
N GLY A 8 -7.97 28.44 7.69
CA GLY A 8 -9.14 28.65 8.57
C GLY A 8 -9.83 27.34 8.96
N GLU A 9 -11.16 27.35 8.99
CA GLU A 9 -11.99 26.22 9.42
C GLU A 9 -11.69 24.90 8.70
N LYS A 10 -11.28 24.95 7.42
CA LYS A 10 -10.97 23.73 6.66
C LYS A 10 -9.70 23.05 7.16
N LEU A 11 -8.72 23.83 7.60
CA LEU A 11 -7.50 23.30 8.21
C LEU A 11 -7.81 22.70 9.58
N GLU A 12 -8.59 23.40 10.39
CA GLU A 12 -8.99 22.92 11.72
C GLU A 12 -9.74 21.59 11.65
N LYS A 13 -10.73 21.46 10.76
CA LYS A 13 -11.47 20.21 10.53
C LYS A 13 -10.57 19.06 10.08
N GLU A 14 -9.57 19.36 9.24
CA GLU A 14 -8.63 18.35 8.77
C GLU A 14 -7.68 17.89 9.88
N LEU A 15 -7.18 18.83 10.71
CA LEU A 15 -6.35 18.51 11.86
C LEU A 15 -7.13 17.69 12.89
N GLU A 16 -8.40 18.01 13.13
CA GLU A 16 -9.28 17.23 13.99
C GLU A 16 -9.49 15.81 13.45
N ARG A 17 -9.75 15.68 12.14
CA ARG A 17 -9.86 14.36 11.50
C ARG A 17 -8.59 13.53 11.63
N LEU A 18 -7.43 14.13 11.40
CA LEU A 18 -6.14 13.45 11.55
C LEU A 18 -5.84 13.10 13.01
N SER A 19 -6.24 13.95 13.95
CA SER A 19 -6.15 13.69 15.39
C SER A 19 -6.97 12.44 15.78
N LEU A 20 -8.17 12.27 15.21
CA LEU A 20 -8.99 11.07 15.39
C LEU A 20 -8.35 9.83 14.75
N MET A 21 -7.73 9.97 13.57
CA MET A 21 -6.97 8.88 12.92
C MET A 21 -5.67 8.51 13.64
N ARG A 22 -5.29 9.19 14.73
CA ARG A 22 -4.13 8.85 15.55
C ARG A 22 -4.49 8.07 16.81
N GLU A 23 -5.72 7.57 16.90
CA GLU A 23 -6.21 6.84 18.07
C GLU A 23 -5.25 5.70 18.45
N PHE A 24 -4.82 4.91 17.47
CA PHE A 24 -3.92 3.78 17.72
C PHE A 24 -2.50 4.24 18.02
N GLU A 25 -1.97 5.24 17.31
CA GLU A 25 -0.64 5.78 17.60
C GLU A 25 -0.55 6.33 19.04
N ARG A 26 -1.62 6.92 19.57
CA ARG A 26 -1.70 7.38 20.98
C ARG A 26 -1.70 6.23 21.98
N GLN A 27 -2.38 5.13 21.69
CA GLN A 27 -2.38 3.95 22.58
C GLN A 27 -0.98 3.36 22.78
N TYR A 28 -0.07 3.61 21.83
CA TYR A 28 1.31 3.14 21.88
C TYR A 28 2.31 4.29 21.94
N GLU A 29 1.94 5.45 22.49
CA GLU A 29 2.78 6.65 22.51
C GLU A 29 4.10 6.49 23.26
N ASP A 30 4.21 5.52 24.17
CA ASP A 30 5.45 5.16 24.86
C ASP A 30 6.48 4.50 23.92
N CYS A 31 6.04 3.95 22.79
CA CYS A 31 6.92 3.46 21.74
C CYS A 31 7.55 4.64 21.00
N ALA A 32 8.87 4.63 20.82
CA ALA A 32 9.58 5.59 19.99
C ALA A 32 9.27 5.39 18.50
N PHE A 33 9.16 4.13 18.07
CA PHE A 33 8.97 3.77 16.67
C PHE A 33 7.74 2.88 16.48
N ILE A 34 6.66 3.51 16.01
CA ILE A 34 5.39 2.85 15.63
C ILE A 34 5.39 2.72 14.11
N CYS A 35 5.21 1.49 13.60
CA CYS A 35 5.15 1.25 12.17
C CYS A 35 3.74 0.88 11.73
N GLY A 36 3.21 1.55 10.72
CA GLY A 36 2.01 1.11 10.01
C GLY A 36 2.35 0.18 8.86
N ILE A 37 1.48 -0.79 8.57
CA ILE A 37 1.64 -1.76 7.48
C ILE A 37 0.30 -1.96 6.76
N ASP A 38 0.34 -1.92 5.43
CA ASP A 38 -0.79 -2.23 4.55
C ASP A 38 -0.28 -2.78 3.20
N GLU A 39 -1.16 -3.44 2.44
CA GLU A 39 -0.86 -4.00 1.12
C GLU A 39 -1.68 -3.42 -0.03
N ALA A 40 -1.13 -3.53 -1.24
CA ALA A 40 -1.82 -3.27 -2.49
C ALA A 40 -1.63 -4.44 -3.46
N GLY A 41 -2.68 -4.73 -4.23
CA GLY A 41 -2.58 -5.66 -5.36
C GLY A 41 -2.91 -7.12 -5.06
N ARG A 42 -3.77 -7.43 -4.08
CA ARG A 42 -4.19 -8.83 -3.86
C ARG A 42 -5.16 -9.37 -4.91
N GLY A 43 -6.12 -8.57 -5.36
CA GLY A 43 -7.15 -8.99 -6.32
C GLY A 43 -6.81 -9.01 -7.83
N PRO A 44 -5.84 -8.23 -8.34
CA PRO A 44 -5.47 -8.23 -9.76
C PRO A 44 -5.11 -9.59 -10.35
N LEU A 45 -5.38 -9.76 -11.66
CA LEU A 45 -4.99 -10.94 -12.45
C LEU A 45 -3.51 -10.91 -12.83
N ALA A 46 -2.90 -9.72 -12.86
CA ALA A 46 -1.51 -9.51 -13.26
C ALA A 46 -0.78 -8.55 -12.30
N GLY A 47 0.55 -8.68 -12.30
CA GLY A 47 1.49 -7.90 -11.51
C GLY A 47 1.68 -8.41 -10.08
N PRO A 48 2.56 -7.75 -9.32
CA PRO A 48 2.93 -8.18 -7.98
C PRO A 48 1.86 -7.82 -6.94
N VAL A 49 2.03 -8.38 -5.75
CA VAL A 49 1.52 -7.80 -4.50
C VAL A 49 2.63 -6.95 -3.87
N ALA A 50 2.28 -5.76 -3.40
CA ALA A 50 3.20 -4.86 -2.72
C ALA A 50 2.70 -4.59 -1.30
N ALA A 51 3.60 -4.52 -0.33
CA ALA A 51 3.29 -4.13 1.04
C ALA A 51 4.16 -2.93 1.43
N GLY A 52 3.53 -1.88 1.95
CA GLY A 52 4.21 -0.69 2.45
C GLY A 52 4.41 -0.80 3.94
N ALA A 53 5.48 -0.21 4.44
CA ALA A 53 5.71 -0.01 5.86
C ALA A 53 6.19 1.43 6.10
N ALA A 54 5.64 2.10 7.11
CA ALA A 54 5.95 3.50 7.40
C ALA A 54 6.05 3.75 8.92
N ILE A 55 7.16 4.37 9.33
CA ILE A 55 7.37 4.92 10.67
C ILE A 55 7.33 6.44 10.55
N LEU A 56 6.31 7.05 11.12
CA LEU A 56 6.14 8.51 11.10
C LEU A 56 6.66 9.14 12.40
N PRO A 57 7.18 10.38 12.38
CA PRO A 57 7.38 11.16 13.59
C PRO A 57 6.07 11.27 14.40
N LYS A 58 6.17 11.28 15.74
CA LYS A 58 4.98 11.39 16.64
C LYS A 58 4.10 12.60 16.31
N ASP A 59 4.72 13.72 15.96
CA ASP A 59 4.02 14.96 15.63
C ASP A 59 3.80 15.15 14.12
N CYS A 60 4.01 14.12 13.29
CA CYS A 60 4.05 14.23 11.84
C CYS A 60 2.71 14.63 11.21
N GLN A 61 2.60 15.89 10.79
CA GLN A 61 1.42 16.37 10.08
C GLN A 61 1.59 16.19 8.57
N ILE A 62 0.86 15.22 8.02
CA ILE A 62 0.68 15.01 6.58
C ILE A 62 -0.81 15.19 6.31
N LEU A 63 -1.18 16.35 5.74
CA LEU A 63 -2.57 16.66 5.45
C LEU A 63 -3.13 15.71 4.39
N TYR A 64 -4.44 15.50 4.40
CA TYR A 64 -5.19 14.65 3.46
C TYR A 64 -4.91 13.15 3.55
N LEU A 65 -4.08 12.72 4.49
CA LEU A 65 -3.76 11.31 4.68
C LEU A 65 -5.02 10.53 5.08
N ASN A 66 -5.34 9.49 4.30
CA ASN A 66 -6.58 8.72 4.36
C ASN A 66 -6.40 7.40 3.60
N ASP A 67 -7.43 6.55 3.60
CA ASP A 67 -7.54 5.37 2.74
C ASP A 67 -7.17 5.72 1.28
N SER A 68 -6.15 5.04 0.76
CA SER A 68 -5.59 5.28 -0.57
C SER A 68 -6.61 5.10 -1.69
N LYS A 69 -7.69 4.35 -1.48
CA LYS A 69 -8.77 4.16 -2.46
C LYS A 69 -9.71 5.37 -2.53
N LYS A 70 -9.74 6.22 -1.49
CA LYS A 70 -10.56 7.45 -1.45
C LYS A 70 -9.85 8.67 -2.03
N LEU A 71 -8.56 8.53 -2.36
CA LEU A 71 -7.73 9.61 -2.86
C LEU A 71 -7.63 9.54 -4.40
N SER A 72 -7.59 10.70 -5.05
CA SER A 72 -7.24 10.76 -6.47
C SER A 72 -5.80 10.33 -6.69
N GLU A 73 -5.49 9.82 -7.89
CA GLU A 73 -4.12 9.43 -8.27
C GLU A 73 -3.13 10.58 -8.04
N SER A 74 -3.45 11.79 -8.51
CA SER A 74 -2.65 13.00 -8.26
C SER A 74 -2.41 13.30 -6.78
N ARG A 75 -3.41 13.10 -5.91
CA ARG A 75 -3.28 13.33 -4.47
C ARG A 75 -2.39 12.26 -3.84
N ARG A 76 -2.50 11.01 -4.29
CA ARG A 76 -1.63 9.92 -3.81
C ARG A 76 -0.18 10.16 -4.20
N GLU A 77 0.10 10.64 -5.41
CA GLU A 77 1.46 10.98 -5.83
C GLU A 77 2.07 12.08 -4.95
N GLU A 78 1.32 13.15 -4.69
CA GLU A 78 1.75 14.22 -3.78
C GLU A 78 2.05 13.68 -2.37
N LEU A 79 1.15 12.84 -1.84
CA LEU A 79 1.32 12.24 -0.52
C LEU A 79 2.45 11.22 -0.48
N PHE A 80 2.67 10.45 -1.53
CA PHE A 80 3.76 9.48 -1.63
C PHE A 80 5.11 10.17 -1.47
N LEU A 81 5.33 11.30 -2.16
CA LEU A 81 6.54 12.09 -2.02
C LEU A 81 6.66 12.69 -0.61
N GLU A 82 5.58 13.26 -0.07
CA GLU A 82 5.58 13.88 1.25
C GLU A 82 5.80 12.87 2.39
N ILE A 83 5.24 11.66 2.28
CA ILE A 83 5.48 10.55 3.22
C ILE A 83 6.95 10.16 3.18
N LYS A 84 7.53 9.97 1.99
CA LYS A 84 8.94 9.59 1.84
C LYS A 84 9.90 10.64 2.40
N GLU A 85 9.53 11.92 2.31
CA GLU A 85 10.30 13.04 2.85
C GLU A 85 10.22 13.11 4.38
N LYS A 86 9.03 12.91 4.96
CA LYS A 86 8.76 13.14 6.38
C LYS A 86 8.86 11.92 7.27
N ALA A 87 8.75 10.71 6.74
CA ALA A 87 8.82 9.48 7.51
C ALA A 87 10.23 9.30 8.09
N ILE A 88 10.32 8.80 9.32
CA ILE A 88 11.58 8.41 9.96
C ILE A 88 12.21 7.26 9.17
N ALA A 89 11.39 6.27 8.83
CA ALA A 89 11.76 5.16 7.98
C ALA A 89 10.54 4.70 7.19
N TRP A 90 10.78 4.21 5.98
CA TRP A 90 9.73 3.60 5.17
C TRP A 90 10.36 2.58 4.22
N SER A 91 9.55 1.65 3.77
CA SER A 91 9.98 0.64 2.80
C SER A 91 8.79 0.06 2.06
N VAL A 92 9.07 -0.62 0.94
CA VAL A 92 8.09 -1.41 0.22
C VAL A 92 8.68 -2.81 -0.05
N GLY A 93 7.93 -3.83 0.33
CA GLY A 93 8.18 -5.23 -0.04
C GLY A 93 7.33 -5.61 -1.23
N ILE A 94 7.86 -6.42 -2.13
CA ILE A 94 7.25 -6.73 -3.43
C ILE A 94 7.42 -8.22 -3.68
N VAL A 95 6.31 -8.90 -3.98
CA VAL A 95 6.32 -10.32 -4.35
C VAL A 95 5.66 -10.49 -5.72
N GLY A 96 6.44 -11.07 -6.64
CA GLY A 96 6.06 -11.24 -8.04
C GLY A 96 5.01 -12.33 -8.29
N PRO A 97 4.41 -12.36 -9.49
CA PRO A 97 3.31 -13.27 -9.83
C PRO A 97 3.71 -14.75 -9.80
N GLU A 98 4.92 -15.10 -10.24
CA GLU A 98 5.46 -16.46 -10.15
C GLU A 98 5.44 -16.96 -8.71
N ARG A 99 6.01 -16.15 -7.79
CA ARG A 99 6.00 -16.47 -6.36
C ARG A 99 4.59 -16.52 -5.80
N ILE A 100 3.68 -15.62 -6.21
CA ILE A 100 2.26 -15.66 -5.80
C ILE A 100 1.62 -16.99 -6.20
N ASP A 101 1.89 -17.49 -7.40
CA ASP A 101 1.35 -18.77 -7.88
C ASP A 101 1.92 -19.96 -7.08
N GLU A 102 3.18 -19.91 -6.65
CA GLU A 102 3.80 -20.95 -5.81
C GLU A 102 3.22 -21.04 -4.41
N ILE A 103 3.07 -19.89 -3.72
CA ILE A 103 2.76 -19.88 -2.29
C ILE A 103 1.35 -19.38 -1.95
N ASN A 104 0.53 -19.08 -2.96
CA ASN A 104 -0.75 -18.39 -2.87
C ASN A 104 -0.68 -16.92 -2.42
N ILE A 105 -1.77 -16.19 -2.70
CA ILE A 105 -1.82 -14.73 -2.47
C ILE A 105 -1.74 -14.32 -1.00
N LEU A 106 -2.24 -15.15 -0.08
CA LEU A 106 -2.18 -14.83 1.35
C LEU A 106 -0.74 -14.89 1.85
N GLN A 107 -0.01 -15.98 1.53
CA GLN A 107 1.39 -16.10 1.95
C GLN A 107 2.30 -15.12 1.23
N ALA A 108 2.04 -14.84 -0.06
CA ALA A 108 2.76 -13.79 -0.78
C ALA A 108 2.56 -12.40 -0.17
N THR A 109 1.37 -12.11 0.36
CA THR A 109 1.11 -10.87 1.10
C THR A 109 1.95 -10.82 2.38
N TYR A 110 1.98 -11.90 3.17
CA TYR A 110 2.84 -11.96 4.36
C TYR A 110 4.33 -11.89 4.04
N GLU A 111 4.77 -12.49 2.94
CA GLU A 111 6.15 -12.39 2.47
C GLU A 111 6.50 -10.96 2.07
N ALA A 112 5.63 -10.25 1.34
CA ALA A 112 5.81 -8.83 1.03
C ALA A 112 5.88 -7.97 2.30
N MET A 113 4.99 -8.19 3.28
CA MET A 113 5.00 -7.46 4.55
C MET A 113 6.30 -7.71 5.33
N ARG A 114 6.78 -8.95 5.41
CA ARG A 114 8.07 -9.28 6.04
C ARG A 114 9.25 -8.61 5.32
N GLN A 115 9.25 -8.59 3.99
CA GLN A 115 10.27 -7.88 3.21
C GLN A 115 10.27 -6.38 3.52
N ALA A 116 9.09 -5.75 3.63
CA ALA A 116 8.97 -4.35 4.00
C ALA A 116 9.57 -4.11 5.38
N ILE A 117 9.11 -4.84 6.41
CA ILE A 117 9.61 -4.70 7.78
C ILE A 117 11.13 -4.87 7.87
N SER A 118 11.69 -5.87 7.18
CA SER A 118 13.13 -6.19 7.26
C SER A 118 14.07 -5.10 6.75
N LYS A 119 13.55 -4.12 5.99
CA LYS A 119 14.31 -3.01 5.42
C LYS A 119 14.21 -1.73 6.24
N LEU A 120 13.43 -1.73 7.33
CA LEU A 120 13.27 -0.57 8.19
C LEU A 120 14.47 -0.41 9.12
N ASP A 121 15.04 0.78 9.12
CA ASP A 121 16.00 1.25 10.11
C ASP A 121 15.60 2.68 10.51
N PRO A 122 15.22 2.93 11.78
CA PRO A 122 15.27 2.03 12.93
C PRO A 122 14.22 0.91 12.91
N VAL A 123 14.49 -0.16 13.67
CA VAL A 123 13.55 -1.28 13.87
C VAL A 123 12.33 -0.80 14.69
N PRO A 124 11.09 -1.08 14.24
CA PRO A 124 9.90 -0.66 14.98
C PRO A 124 9.68 -1.47 16.25
N GLN A 125 9.06 -0.84 17.25
CA GLN A 125 8.73 -1.46 18.54
C GLN A 125 7.31 -2.05 18.55
N VAL A 126 6.43 -1.54 17.68
CA VAL A 126 5.08 -2.07 17.48
C VAL A 126 4.67 -1.90 16.01
N LEU A 127 3.94 -2.88 15.49
CA LEU A 127 3.36 -2.87 14.16
C LEU A 127 1.84 -2.67 14.26
N LEU A 128 1.32 -1.64 13.61
CA LEU A 128 -0.10 -1.42 13.37
C LEU A 128 -0.41 -1.98 11.97
N ASN A 129 -1.21 -3.04 11.90
CA ASN A 129 -1.48 -3.76 10.65
C ASN A 129 -2.95 -3.61 10.24
N ASP A 130 -3.24 -3.48 8.95
CA ASP A 130 -4.63 -3.56 8.48
C ASP A 130 -5.15 -5.02 8.52
N ALA A 131 -6.03 -5.30 9.48
CA ALA A 131 -6.79 -6.54 9.66
C ALA A 131 -6.01 -7.88 9.76
N VAL A 132 -4.67 -7.88 9.75
CA VAL A 132 -3.86 -9.12 9.73
C VAL A 132 -2.78 -9.18 10.82
N THR A 133 -2.42 -10.40 11.19
CA THR A 133 -1.20 -10.70 11.96
C THR A 133 -0.21 -11.37 11.03
N ILE A 134 1.01 -10.85 10.96
CA ILE A 134 2.07 -11.28 10.05
C ILE A 134 2.84 -12.42 10.72
N PRO A 135 2.78 -13.66 10.19
CA PRO A 135 3.49 -14.79 10.78
C PRO A 135 5.02 -14.62 10.67
N GLY A 136 5.75 -15.11 11.67
CA GLY A 136 7.22 -15.09 11.66
C GLY A 136 7.84 -13.72 11.95
N VAL A 137 7.07 -12.78 12.51
CA VAL A 137 7.56 -11.49 12.99
C VAL A 137 7.39 -11.41 14.50
N ALA A 138 8.50 -11.21 15.22
CA ALA A 138 8.52 -11.16 16.69
C ALA A 138 8.11 -9.81 17.28
N ILE A 139 8.10 -8.75 16.46
CA ILE A 139 7.68 -7.41 16.87
C ILE A 139 6.20 -7.47 17.28
N PRO A 140 5.80 -6.86 18.42
CA PRO A 140 4.41 -6.75 18.82
C PRO A 140 3.52 -6.22 17.69
N GLN A 141 2.35 -6.84 17.47
CA GLN A 141 1.46 -6.52 16.36
C GLN A 141 0.05 -6.22 16.85
N VAL A 142 -0.55 -5.21 16.25
CA VAL A 142 -1.89 -4.74 16.54
C VAL A 142 -2.70 -4.80 15.25
N PRO A 143 -3.48 -5.88 15.03
CA PRO A 143 -4.36 -5.96 13.87
C PRO A 143 -5.55 -5.02 14.06
N ILE A 144 -5.78 -4.13 13.11
CA ILE A 144 -6.84 -3.10 13.18
C ILE A 144 -7.78 -3.30 12.00
N ILE A 145 -9.07 -3.50 12.28
CA ILE A 145 -10.09 -3.58 11.23
C ILE A 145 -10.31 -2.18 10.63
N LYS A 146 -10.10 -2.05 9.32
CA LYS A 146 -10.11 -0.78 8.57
C LYS A 146 -9.05 0.19 9.11
N GLY A 147 -7.82 -0.33 9.24
CA GLY A 147 -6.70 0.40 9.82
C GLY A 147 -6.34 1.66 9.05
N ASP A 148 -6.46 1.63 7.72
CA ASP A 148 -6.26 2.76 6.82
C ASP A 148 -7.14 3.99 7.14
N ALA A 149 -8.32 3.77 7.72
CA ALA A 149 -9.22 4.85 8.14
C ALA A 149 -9.04 5.29 9.61
N LYS A 150 -8.20 4.58 10.39
CA LYS A 150 -8.07 4.75 11.85
C LYS A 150 -6.65 4.96 12.36
N SER A 151 -5.65 4.73 11.52
CA SER A 151 -4.22 4.91 11.82
C SER A 151 -3.57 5.69 10.69
N VAL A 152 -2.92 6.80 11.05
CA VAL A 152 -2.13 7.58 10.09
C VAL A 152 -0.92 6.81 9.57
N SER A 153 -0.36 5.93 10.38
CA SER A 153 0.76 5.08 9.98
C SER A 153 0.32 4.06 8.94
N ILE A 154 -0.84 3.40 9.14
CA ILE A 154 -1.38 2.44 8.16
C ILE A 154 -1.77 3.14 6.86
N ALA A 155 -2.42 4.30 6.92
CA ALA A 155 -2.74 5.04 5.69
C ALA A 155 -1.48 5.50 4.92
N ALA A 156 -0.41 5.88 5.61
CA ALA A 156 0.87 6.16 4.97
C ALA A 156 1.44 4.93 4.24
N ALA A 157 1.45 3.77 4.92
CA ALA A 157 1.87 2.49 4.36
C ALA A 157 1.02 2.08 3.14
N SER A 158 -0.30 2.29 3.20
CA SER A 158 -1.25 2.04 2.10
C SER A 158 -0.88 2.83 0.86
N ILE A 159 -0.58 4.13 1.02
CA ILE A 159 -0.19 5.01 -0.09
C ILE A 159 1.15 4.56 -0.68
N LEU A 160 2.15 4.23 0.16
CA LEU A 160 3.44 3.70 -0.29
C LEU A 160 3.28 2.43 -1.11
N ALA A 161 2.50 1.46 -0.64
CA ALA A 161 2.22 0.22 -1.32
C ALA A 161 1.51 0.46 -2.67
N LYS A 162 0.47 1.29 -2.64
CA LYS A 162 -0.40 1.55 -3.80
C LYS A 162 0.33 2.29 -4.92
N VAL A 163 1.00 3.40 -4.60
CA VAL A 163 1.70 4.20 -5.61
C VAL A 163 2.85 3.42 -6.22
N THR A 164 3.66 2.76 -5.39
CA THR A 164 4.77 1.91 -5.89
C THR A 164 4.25 0.83 -6.83
N ARG A 165 3.16 0.12 -6.46
CA ARG A 165 2.58 -0.89 -7.34
C ARG A 165 2.01 -0.29 -8.62
N ASP A 166 1.33 0.85 -8.54
CA ASP A 166 0.72 1.49 -9.71
C ASP A 166 1.81 1.91 -10.72
N HIS A 167 2.95 2.46 -10.26
CA HIS A 167 4.11 2.74 -11.11
C HIS A 167 4.64 1.49 -11.80
N MET A 168 4.76 0.36 -11.09
CA MET A 168 5.18 -0.90 -11.72
C MET A 168 4.22 -1.36 -12.82
N MET A 169 2.91 -1.18 -12.62
CA MET A 169 1.93 -1.53 -13.65
C MET A 169 1.98 -0.61 -14.87
N GLU A 170 2.39 0.65 -14.69
CA GLU A 170 2.63 1.58 -15.79
C GLU A 170 3.90 1.23 -16.57
N GLU A 171 4.95 0.77 -15.90
CA GLU A 171 6.13 0.25 -16.60
C GLU A 171 5.80 -1.02 -17.39
N TYR A 172 5.04 -1.95 -16.81
CA TYR A 172 4.58 -3.15 -17.53
C TYR A 172 3.68 -2.83 -18.73
N ASP A 173 2.95 -1.73 -18.71
CA ASP A 173 2.14 -1.28 -19.85
C ASP A 173 3.02 -0.92 -21.06
N LYS A 174 4.24 -0.45 -20.83
CA LYS A 174 5.18 -0.14 -21.92
C LYS A 174 5.69 -1.42 -22.59
N ASP A 175 5.91 -2.47 -21.78
CA ASP A 175 6.37 -3.77 -22.26
C ASP A 175 5.25 -4.59 -22.91
N TYR A 176 4.01 -4.42 -22.44
CA TYR A 176 2.82 -5.16 -22.89
C TYR A 176 1.63 -4.21 -23.18
N PRO A 177 1.75 -3.32 -24.18
CA PRO A 177 0.80 -2.23 -24.44
C PRO A 177 -0.61 -2.71 -24.82
N GLU A 178 -0.75 -3.93 -25.32
CA GLU A 178 -2.02 -4.53 -25.74
C GLU A 178 -2.99 -4.83 -24.58
N TYR A 179 -2.51 -4.89 -23.33
CA TYR A 179 -3.35 -5.20 -22.18
C TYR A 179 -3.96 -3.97 -21.52
N GLY A 180 -3.31 -2.80 -21.56
CA GLY A 180 -3.79 -1.57 -20.91
C GLY A 180 -3.58 -1.54 -19.39
N PHE A 181 -2.50 -2.17 -18.91
CA PHE A 181 -2.09 -2.21 -17.50
C PHE A 181 -1.97 -0.84 -16.84
N ALA A 182 -1.59 0.21 -17.56
CA ALA A 182 -1.50 1.56 -17.00
C ALA A 182 -2.88 2.08 -16.54
N LYS A 183 -3.98 1.61 -17.14
CA LYS A 183 -5.34 2.06 -16.82
C LYS A 183 -5.96 1.24 -15.70
N HIS A 184 -6.01 -0.07 -15.85
CA HIS A 184 -6.70 -0.96 -14.91
C HIS A 184 -5.75 -1.62 -13.90
N LYS A 185 -4.45 -1.30 -13.90
CA LYS A 185 -3.43 -1.78 -12.94
C LYS A 185 -3.46 -3.30 -12.72
N GLY A 186 -3.77 -4.07 -13.76
CA GLY A 186 -3.86 -5.55 -13.73
C GLY A 186 -5.17 -6.14 -13.20
N TYR A 187 -6.17 -5.34 -12.80
CA TYR A 187 -7.50 -5.84 -12.45
C TYR A 187 -8.22 -6.44 -13.66
N GLY A 188 -9.02 -7.49 -13.44
CA GLY A 188 -9.75 -8.23 -14.48
C GLY A 188 -10.95 -7.46 -15.05
N THR A 189 -10.69 -6.32 -15.67
CA THR A 189 -11.70 -5.55 -16.41
C THR A 189 -12.09 -6.27 -17.70
N PRO A 190 -13.24 -5.95 -18.32
CA PRO A 190 -13.61 -6.51 -19.62
C PRO A 190 -12.51 -6.32 -20.68
N ALA A 191 -11.87 -5.14 -20.74
CA ALA A 191 -10.75 -4.86 -21.64
C ALA A 191 -9.57 -5.82 -21.39
N HIS A 192 -9.18 -6.01 -20.13
CA HIS A 192 -8.09 -6.90 -19.76
C HIS A 192 -8.39 -8.36 -20.13
N ILE A 193 -9.60 -8.84 -19.87
CA ILE A 193 -10.01 -10.22 -20.21
C ILE A 193 -10.05 -10.43 -21.72
N THR A 194 -10.48 -9.44 -22.50
CA THR A 194 -10.44 -9.50 -23.96
C THR A 194 -9.00 -9.61 -24.46
N ALA A 195 -8.10 -8.74 -24.00
CA ALA A 195 -6.68 -8.79 -24.37
C ALA A 195 -6.05 -10.15 -23.99
N LEU A 196 -6.36 -10.66 -22.80
CA LEU A 196 -5.88 -11.97 -22.34
C LEU A 196 -6.31 -13.13 -23.25
N LYS A 197 -7.52 -13.07 -23.83
CA LYS A 197 -8.01 -14.09 -24.77
C LYS A 197 -7.41 -13.95 -26.17
N GLU A 198 -7.12 -12.73 -26.59
CA GLU A 198 -6.59 -12.43 -27.92
C GLU A 198 -5.08 -12.68 -28.01
N PHE A 199 -4.32 -12.20 -27.02
CA PHE A 199 -2.85 -12.21 -27.01
C PHE A 199 -2.25 -13.27 -26.09
N GLY A 200 -3.09 -13.94 -25.28
CA GLY A 200 -2.65 -14.92 -24.30
C GLY A 200 -2.08 -14.30 -23.01
N PRO A 201 -1.55 -15.12 -22.10
CA PRO A 201 -0.99 -14.64 -20.83
C PRO A 201 0.51 -14.29 -20.89
N THR A 202 0.87 -13.09 -20.44
CA THR A 202 2.27 -12.63 -20.28
C THR A 202 2.97 -13.21 -19.03
N PRO A 203 4.31 -13.04 -18.87
CA PRO A 203 5.02 -13.42 -17.65
C PRO A 203 4.52 -12.75 -16.36
N ILE A 204 3.86 -11.59 -16.45
CA ILE A 204 3.37 -10.88 -15.27
C ILE A 204 1.97 -11.33 -14.83
N HIS A 205 1.30 -12.20 -15.58
CA HIS A 205 0.01 -12.76 -15.19
C HIS A 205 0.18 -13.84 -14.12
N ARG A 206 -0.72 -13.83 -13.13
CA ARG A 206 -0.83 -14.86 -12.09
C ARG A 206 -1.59 -16.05 -12.67
N ARG A 207 -0.88 -17.12 -13.00
CA ARG A 207 -1.40 -18.29 -13.71
C ARG A 207 -2.56 -18.92 -12.95
N THR A 208 -2.49 -18.95 -11.62
CA THR A 208 -3.55 -19.50 -10.77
C THR A 208 -4.83 -18.66 -10.76
N PHE A 209 -4.77 -17.37 -11.11
CA PHE A 209 -5.92 -16.44 -11.11
C PHE A 209 -6.66 -16.43 -12.44
N ILE A 210 -5.97 -16.76 -13.53
CA ILE A 210 -6.51 -16.59 -14.89
C ILE A 210 -7.12 -17.85 -15.48
N THR A 211 -7.07 -18.98 -14.79
CA THR A 211 -7.51 -20.30 -15.28
C THR A 211 -8.93 -20.38 -15.86
N LYS A 212 -9.80 -19.42 -15.54
CA LYS A 212 -11.18 -19.34 -16.06
C LYS A 212 -11.32 -18.44 -17.30
N PHE A 213 -10.28 -17.71 -17.67
CA PHE A 213 -10.30 -16.71 -18.74
C PHE A 213 -9.46 -17.12 -19.95
N VAL A 214 -8.46 -17.98 -19.75
CA VAL A 214 -7.64 -18.62 -20.79
C VAL A 214 -8.15 -20.00 -21.13
#